data_AF-A0A517PZ34-F1
#
_entry.id   AF-A0A517PZ34-F1
#
_cell.length_a   1.000
_cell.length_b   1.000
_cell.length_c   1.000
_cell.angle_alpha   90.00
_cell.angle_beta   90.00
_cell.angle_gamma   90.00
#
_symmetry.space_group_name_H-M   'P 1'
#
loop_
_entity.id
_entity.type
_entity.pdbx_description
1 polymer ?
#
loop_
_entity_poly.entity_id
_entity_poly.type
_entity_poly.pdbx_seq_one_letter_code
_entity_poly.pdbx_strand_id
1 'polypeptide(L)'
;MHDQSQESLFTDWLDAHGASVWKVARAYTLTTEETQDLAQEILLQAWKSLPQFEQKSSPATWFYRVALHTAMNWRRKEAPWRVRQKPLLEVQMLTAAEADSAATAQQRDLVEQLYKAIHQLPKTDAALVLLYLEELSYREMADVLGISENYVGVKLNRARQALNELMKGESDGS
;
A
#
# COMPACT_ATOMS: atom_id res chain seq x y z
N MET A 1 4.95 31.60 2.43
CA MET A 1 4.69 31.17 3.82
C MET A 1 3.80 29.92 3.93
N HIS A 2 2.96 29.58 2.95
CA HIS A 2 2.19 28.31 2.98
C HIS A 2 3.03 27.05 2.72
N ASP A 3 4.14 27.18 1.98
CA ASP A 3 4.95 26.04 1.48
C ASP A 3 5.70 25.28 2.59
N GLN A 4 6.33 26.00 3.53
CA GLN A 4 7.07 25.39 4.65
C GLN A 4 6.17 24.62 5.65
N SER A 5 4.90 25.02 5.79
CA SER A 5 3.94 24.34 6.66
C SER A 5 3.47 23.02 6.05
N GLN A 6 3.22 23.01 4.74
CA GLN A 6 2.83 21.81 4.00
C GLN A 6 3.98 20.80 3.92
N GLU A 7 5.21 21.27 3.68
CA GLU A 7 6.41 20.43 3.65
C GLU A 7 6.66 19.74 4.98
N SER A 8 6.61 20.48 6.09
CA SER A 8 6.74 19.89 7.44
C SER A 8 5.64 18.88 7.73
N LEU A 9 4.38 19.22 7.46
CA LEU A 9 3.25 18.32 7.71
C LEU A 9 3.34 17.02 6.88
N PHE A 10 3.72 17.13 5.62
CA PHE A 10 3.92 15.97 4.76
C PHE A 10 5.07 15.09 5.25
N THR A 11 6.16 15.69 5.73
CA THR A 11 7.32 14.97 6.26
C THR A 11 6.95 14.21 7.51
N ASP A 12 6.23 14.83 8.45
CA ASP A 12 5.73 14.18 9.67
C ASP A 12 4.84 12.97 9.36
N TRP A 13 3.98 13.09 8.34
CA TRP A 13 3.09 12.00 7.93
C TRP A 13 3.83 10.92 7.16
N LEU A 14 4.84 11.29 6.37
CA LEU A 14 5.69 10.35 5.68
C LEU A 14 6.51 9.53 6.69
N ASP A 15 7.02 10.15 7.74
CA ASP A 15 7.73 9.44 8.81
C ASP A 15 6.79 8.48 9.55
N ALA A 16 5.55 8.90 9.82
CA ALA A 16 4.56 8.09 10.51
C ALA A 16 3.95 6.97 9.66
N HIS A 17 3.84 7.16 8.34
CA HIS A 17 3.02 6.31 7.46
C HIS A 17 3.75 5.83 6.20
N GLY A 18 5.01 6.19 5.97
CA GLY A 18 5.77 5.87 4.77
C GLY A 18 5.93 4.37 4.51
N ALA A 19 6.01 3.56 5.57
CA ALA A 19 6.02 2.10 5.46
C ALA A 19 4.76 1.56 4.76
N SER A 20 3.61 2.20 4.96
CA SER A 20 2.37 1.81 4.29
C SER A 20 2.41 2.01 2.77
N VAL A 21 3.13 3.04 2.28
CA VAL A 21 3.32 3.26 0.83
C VAL A 21 3.97 2.03 0.22
N TRP A 22 5.03 1.54 0.84
CA TRP A 22 5.80 0.43 0.29
C TRP A 22 5.01 -0.88 0.33
N LYS A 23 4.29 -1.14 1.42
CA LYS A 23 3.39 -2.29 1.54
C LYS A 23 2.27 -2.25 0.49
N VAL A 24 1.64 -1.08 0.30
CA VAL A 24 0.64 -0.85 -0.75
C VAL A 24 1.26 -1.06 -2.13
N ALA A 25 2.40 -0.45 -2.43
CA ALA A 25 3.04 -0.59 -3.73
C ALA A 25 3.34 -2.07 -4.03
N ARG A 26 3.96 -2.78 -3.09
CA ARG A 26 4.33 -4.19 -3.22
C ARG A 26 3.13 -5.11 -3.43
N ALA A 27 1.97 -4.78 -2.87
CA ALA A 27 0.75 -5.56 -3.10
C ALA A 27 0.24 -5.50 -4.55
N TYR A 28 0.66 -4.50 -5.34
CA TYR A 28 0.16 -4.25 -6.70
C TYR A 28 1.24 -4.39 -7.79
N THR A 29 2.46 -4.78 -7.43
CA THR A 29 3.61 -4.89 -8.34
C THR A 29 4.37 -6.19 -8.11
N LEU A 30 5.09 -6.66 -9.14
CA LEU A 30 5.80 -7.95 -9.08
C LEU A 30 7.30 -7.78 -8.87
N THR A 31 7.88 -6.68 -9.32
CA THR A 31 9.32 -6.41 -9.19
C THR A 31 9.60 -5.29 -8.20
N THR A 32 10.81 -5.29 -7.64
CA THR A 32 11.29 -4.20 -6.78
C THR A 32 11.29 -2.85 -7.50
N GLU A 33 11.67 -2.84 -8.78
CA GLU A 33 11.66 -1.64 -9.62
C GLU A 33 10.24 -1.06 -9.76
N GLU A 34 9.27 -1.90 -10.10
CA GLU A 34 7.86 -1.47 -10.19
C GLU A 34 7.32 -0.99 -8.84
N THR A 35 7.73 -1.63 -7.76
CA THR A 35 7.36 -1.25 -6.39
C THR A 35 7.87 0.16 -6.08
N GLN A 36 9.13 0.46 -6.40
CA GLN A 36 9.72 1.79 -6.22
C GLN A 36 9.01 2.84 -7.09
N ASP A 37 8.75 2.51 -8.35
CA ASP A 37 8.05 3.37 -9.29
C ASP A 37 6.63 3.72 -8.84
N LEU A 38 5.89 2.73 -8.32
CA LEU A 38 4.56 2.94 -7.78
C LEU A 38 4.60 3.69 -6.45
N ALA A 39 5.56 3.41 -5.57
CA ALA A 39 5.73 4.14 -4.32
C ALA A 39 5.97 5.63 -4.57
N GLN A 40 6.82 5.98 -5.54
CA GLN A 40 7.05 7.37 -5.93
C GLN A 40 5.78 8.04 -6.48
N GLU A 41 5.00 7.33 -7.31
CA GLU A 41 3.73 7.85 -7.80
C GLU A 41 2.75 8.10 -6.65
N ILE A 42 2.64 7.18 -5.69
CA ILE A 42 1.81 7.35 -4.49
C ILE A 42 2.21 8.60 -3.71
N LEU A 43 3.51 8.78 -3.45
CA LEU A 43 4.01 9.96 -2.74
C LEU A 43 3.74 11.25 -3.49
N LEU A 44 3.91 11.24 -4.81
CA LEU A 44 3.60 12.40 -5.65
C LEU A 44 2.11 12.76 -5.60
N GLN A 45 1.22 11.76 -5.65
CA GLN A 45 -0.23 11.99 -5.55
C GLN A 45 -0.62 12.44 -4.13
N ALA A 46 0.01 11.91 -3.08
CA ALA A 46 -0.20 12.34 -1.71
C ALA A 46 0.21 13.81 -1.53
N TRP A 47 1.40 14.20 -2.00
CA TRP A 47 1.86 15.59 -1.97
C TRP A 47 0.90 16.54 -2.67
N LYS A 48 0.43 16.16 -3.87
CA LYS A 48 -0.51 16.97 -4.67
C LYS A 48 -1.89 17.11 -4.04
N SER A 49 -2.33 16.11 -3.29
CA SER A 49 -3.67 16.06 -2.68
C SER A 49 -3.72 16.56 -1.23
N LEU A 50 -2.56 16.74 -0.59
CA LEU A 50 -2.46 17.21 0.79
C LEU A 50 -3.14 18.57 1.02
N PRO A 51 -3.03 19.58 0.12
CA PRO A 51 -3.71 20.87 0.32
C PRO A 51 -5.24 20.77 0.37
N GLN A 52 -5.82 19.71 -0.19
CA GLN A 52 -7.26 19.45 -0.22
C GLN A 52 -7.71 18.53 0.93
N PHE A 53 -6.82 18.19 1.87
CA PHE A 53 -7.20 17.38 3.01
C PHE A 53 -8.05 18.18 4.01
N GLU A 54 -9.35 17.92 4.01
CA GLU A 54 -10.35 18.62 4.83
C GLU A 54 -10.48 18.08 6.28
N GLN A 55 -9.56 17.24 6.75
CA GLN A 55 -9.58 16.64 8.11
C GLN A 55 -10.86 15.86 8.47
N LYS A 56 -11.57 15.35 7.46
CA LYS A 56 -12.78 14.52 7.65
C LYS A 56 -12.49 13.07 8.03
N SER A 57 -11.23 12.66 8.02
CA SER A 57 -10.74 11.34 8.43
C SER A 57 -9.40 11.49 9.15
N SER A 58 -8.88 10.41 9.75
CA SER A 58 -7.50 10.44 10.24
C SER A 58 -6.50 10.64 9.09
N PRO A 59 -5.31 11.21 9.35
CA PRO A 59 -4.23 11.28 8.38
C PRO A 59 -3.90 9.90 7.78
N ALA A 60 -3.82 8.86 8.60
CA ALA A 60 -3.60 7.48 8.16
C ALA A 60 -4.67 7.02 7.16
N THR A 61 -5.96 7.23 7.46
CA THR A 61 -7.07 6.87 6.56
C THR A 61 -6.98 7.60 5.22
N TRP A 62 -6.67 8.90 5.25
CA TRP A 62 -6.48 9.67 4.02
C TRP A 62 -5.30 9.16 3.20
N PHE A 63 -4.20 8.84 3.86
CA PHE A 63 -2.99 8.35 3.21
C PHE A 63 -3.22 6.99 2.54
N TYR A 64 -3.88 6.05 3.24
CA TYR A 64 -4.31 4.77 2.65
C TYR A 64 -5.24 4.96 1.47
N ARG A 65 -6.17 5.91 1.54
CA ARG A 65 -7.08 6.24 0.43
C ARG A 65 -6.29 6.68 -0.81
N VAL A 66 -5.35 7.60 -0.65
CA VAL A 66 -4.51 8.07 -1.77
C VAL A 66 -3.62 6.95 -2.31
N ALA A 67 -2.99 6.17 -1.43
CA ALA A 67 -2.10 5.07 -1.81
C ALA A 67 -2.85 3.99 -2.60
N LEU A 68 -3.98 3.51 -2.07
CA LEU A 68 -4.77 2.45 -2.71
C LEU A 68 -5.45 2.94 -3.99
N HIS A 69 -5.94 4.18 -4.04
CA HIS A 69 -6.51 4.72 -5.28
C HIS A 69 -5.45 4.79 -6.39
N THR A 70 -4.25 5.24 -6.05
CA THR A 70 -3.11 5.29 -6.97
C THR A 70 -2.70 3.89 -7.42
N ALA A 71 -2.56 2.94 -6.49
CA ALA A 71 -2.17 1.56 -6.78
C ALA A 71 -3.22 0.78 -7.59
N MET A 72 -4.51 0.94 -7.28
CA MET A 72 -5.59 0.30 -8.04
C MET A 72 -5.65 0.80 -9.49
N ASN A 73 -5.33 2.08 -9.71
CA ASN A 73 -5.28 2.68 -11.05
C ASN A 73 -3.91 2.51 -11.73
N TRP A 74 -2.92 1.96 -11.04
CA TRP A 74 -1.62 1.68 -11.61
C TRP A 74 -1.77 0.74 -12.81
N ARG A 75 -1.24 1.20 -13.93
CA ARG A 75 -0.99 0.42 -15.12
C ARG A 75 0.49 0.52 -15.39
N ARG A 76 1.14 -0.62 -15.64
CA ARG A 76 2.52 -0.65 -16.11
C ARG A 76 2.58 0.20 -17.38
N LYS A 77 3.12 1.41 -17.28
CA LYS A 77 3.33 2.26 -18.45
C LYS A 77 4.45 1.62 -19.25
N GLU A 78 4.12 0.92 -20.34
CA GLU A 78 5.07 0.78 -21.44
C GLU A 78 5.28 2.19 -22.00
N ALA A 79 6.44 2.84 -21.75
CA ALA A 79 7.09 3.87 -22.61
C ALA A 79 8.00 4.89 -21.86
N PRO A 80 9.04 5.44 -22.53
CA PRO A 80 10.34 5.84 -21.99
C PRO A 80 10.43 7.22 -21.31
N TRP A 81 9.30 7.77 -20.83
CA TRP A 81 9.21 9.19 -20.43
C TRP A 81 9.51 9.46 -18.94
N ARG A 82 9.81 8.44 -18.14
CA ARG A 82 10.14 8.61 -16.70
C ARG A 82 11.61 8.84 -16.37
N VAL A 83 12.51 8.89 -17.34
CA VAL A 83 13.96 9.07 -17.10
C VAL A 83 14.34 10.49 -16.59
N ARG A 84 13.39 11.36 -16.24
CA ARG A 84 13.69 12.76 -15.89
C ARG A 84 13.11 13.29 -14.58
N GLN A 85 12.47 12.47 -13.76
CA GLN A 85 12.11 12.91 -12.40
C GLN A 85 13.21 12.46 -11.45
N LYS A 86 13.92 13.43 -10.86
CA LYS A 86 14.76 13.16 -9.68
C LYS A 86 13.86 12.53 -8.60
N PRO A 87 14.34 11.53 -7.84
CA PRO A 87 13.57 11.00 -6.72
C PRO A 87 13.14 12.16 -5.82
N LEU A 88 11.83 12.34 -5.63
CA LEU A 88 11.28 13.41 -4.78
C LEU A 88 11.74 13.22 -3.32
N LEU A 89 11.93 11.97 -2.93
CA LEU A 89 12.71 11.54 -1.78
C LEU A 89 13.49 10.29 -2.19
N GLU A 90 14.71 10.16 -1.70
CA GLU A 90 15.32 8.84 -1.56
C GLU A 90 14.46 8.12 -0.52
N VAL A 91 13.40 7.44 -0.97
CA VAL A 91 12.63 6.54 -0.13
C VAL A 91 13.61 5.46 0.23
N GLN A 92 14.36 5.69 1.32
CA GLN A 92 15.04 4.61 2.02
C GLN A 92 14.01 3.53 2.10
N MET A 93 14.38 2.36 1.60
CA MET A 93 13.48 1.24 1.66
C MET A 93 13.22 1.00 3.14
N LEU A 94 12.11 1.56 3.63
CA LEU A 94 11.26 0.96 4.63
C LEU A 94 10.66 -0.29 3.96
N THR A 95 11.54 -1.16 3.44
CA THR A 95 11.43 -2.56 3.75
C THR A 95 11.01 -2.58 5.21
N ALA A 96 9.94 -3.29 5.51
CA ALA A 96 9.73 -3.76 6.86
C ALA A 96 10.91 -4.66 7.35
N ALA A 97 12.09 -4.61 6.72
CA ALA A 97 13.30 -5.36 7.02
C ALA A 97 14.31 -4.55 7.84
N GLU A 98 14.11 -3.25 8.11
CA GLU A 98 14.90 -2.55 9.14
C GLU A 98 14.23 -2.57 10.53
N ALA A 99 12.93 -2.87 10.62
CA ALA A 99 12.27 -3.09 11.90
C ALA A 99 12.45 -4.52 12.46
N ASP A 100 13.10 -5.44 11.73
CA ASP A 100 13.29 -6.81 12.20
C ASP A 100 14.64 -7.38 11.74
N SER A 101 15.71 -6.92 12.40
CA SER A 101 17.09 -7.38 12.20
C SER A 101 17.32 -8.85 12.62
N ALA A 102 16.27 -9.66 12.74
CA ALA A 102 16.31 -11.06 13.17
C ALA A 102 15.38 -11.99 12.35
N ALA A 103 14.80 -11.54 11.23
CA ALA A 103 13.94 -12.41 10.42
C ALA A 103 14.72 -13.59 9.81
N THR A 104 14.36 -14.82 10.20
CA THR A 104 14.90 -16.06 9.63
C THR A 104 14.56 -16.15 8.14
N ALA A 105 15.31 -16.95 7.36
CA ALA A 105 15.02 -17.18 5.94
C ALA A 105 13.55 -17.61 5.72
N GLN A 106 13.04 -18.48 6.60
CA GLN A 106 11.65 -18.94 6.59
C GLN A 106 10.63 -17.79 6.71
N GLN A 107 10.90 -16.78 7.53
CA GLN A 107 10.00 -15.63 7.67
C GLN A 107 9.97 -14.79 6.39
N ARG A 108 11.11 -14.65 5.72
CA ARG A 108 11.19 -13.92 4.43
C ARG A 108 10.42 -14.64 3.34
N ASP A 109 10.57 -15.97 3.27
CA ASP A 109 9.86 -16.80 2.30
C ASP A 109 8.34 -16.73 2.50
N LEU A 110 7.87 -16.79 3.75
CA LEU A 110 6.45 -16.66 4.08
C LEU A 110 5.89 -15.29 3.67
N VAL A 111 6.63 -14.20 3.92
CA VAL A 111 6.23 -12.86 3.49
C VAL A 111 6.19 -12.79 1.96
N GLU A 112 7.13 -13.41 1.26
CA GLU A 112 7.11 -13.43 -0.21
C GLU A 112 5.90 -14.19 -0.76
N GLN A 113 5.58 -15.36 -0.22
CA GLN A 113 4.38 -16.13 -0.56
C GLN A 113 3.10 -15.31 -0.29
N LEU A 114 3.03 -14.61 0.84
CA LEU A 114 1.89 -13.74 1.16
C LEU A 114 1.67 -12.68 0.08
N TYR A 115 2.72 -11.96 -0.34
CA TYR A 115 2.58 -10.94 -1.39
C TYR A 115 2.25 -11.54 -2.77
N LYS A 116 2.78 -12.73 -3.10
CA LYS A 116 2.40 -13.46 -4.33
C LYS A 116 0.91 -13.85 -4.33
N ALA A 117 0.40 -14.34 -3.20
CA ALA A 117 -1.00 -14.65 -3.05
C ALA A 117 -1.88 -13.38 -3.10
N ILE A 118 -1.49 -12.30 -2.43
CA ILE A 118 -2.20 -11.01 -2.49
C ILE A 118 -2.28 -10.49 -3.94
N HIS A 119 -1.20 -10.62 -4.72
CA HIS A 119 -1.16 -10.15 -6.10
C HIS A 119 -2.17 -10.87 -7.01
N GLN A 120 -2.51 -12.12 -6.69
CA GLN A 120 -3.48 -12.92 -7.44
C GLN A 120 -4.93 -12.57 -7.12
N LEU A 121 -5.19 -11.80 -6.05
CA LEU A 121 -6.52 -11.35 -5.70
C LEU A 121 -7.01 -10.24 -6.64
N PRO A 122 -8.34 -10.11 -6.83
CA PRO A 122 -8.91 -8.90 -7.41
C PRO A 122 -8.43 -7.65 -6.65
N LYS A 123 -8.13 -6.55 -7.36
CA LYS A 123 -7.56 -5.33 -6.79
C LYS A 123 -8.26 -4.84 -5.50
N THR A 124 -9.60 -4.84 -5.49
CA THR A 124 -10.35 -4.42 -4.30
C THR A 124 -10.23 -5.41 -3.14
N ASP A 125 -10.07 -6.70 -3.42
CA ASP A 125 -9.91 -7.74 -2.41
C ASP A 125 -8.50 -7.68 -1.80
N ALA A 126 -7.47 -7.44 -2.62
CA ALA A 126 -6.11 -7.14 -2.17
C ALA A 126 -6.09 -5.91 -1.24
N ALA A 127 -6.81 -4.84 -1.61
CA ALA A 127 -6.96 -3.65 -0.75
C ALA A 127 -7.58 -3.98 0.61
N LEU A 128 -8.66 -4.77 0.64
CA LEU A 128 -9.33 -5.18 1.87
C LEU A 128 -8.40 -6.01 2.77
N VAL A 129 -7.68 -6.97 2.20
CA VAL A 129 -6.70 -7.77 2.94
C VAL A 129 -5.61 -6.88 3.53
N LEU A 130 -5.06 -5.96 2.72
CA LEU A 130 -3.99 -5.08 3.18
C LEU A 130 -4.43 -4.19 4.35
N LEU A 131 -5.60 -3.53 4.24
CA LEU A 131 -6.10 -2.69 5.32
C LEU A 131 -6.43 -3.49 6.59
N TYR A 132 -6.86 -4.75 6.44
CA TYR A 132 -7.07 -5.65 7.57
C TYR A 132 -5.75 -6.04 8.26
N LEU A 133 -4.67 -6.27 7.50
CA LEU A 133 -3.33 -6.54 8.04
C LEU A 133 -2.74 -5.33 8.77
N GLU A 134 -3.15 -4.12 8.39
CA GLU A 134 -2.80 -2.87 9.07
C GLU A 134 -3.74 -2.54 10.24
N GLU A 135 -4.60 -3.48 10.64
CA GLU A 135 -5.51 -3.40 11.79
C GLU A 135 -6.55 -2.27 11.73
N LEU A 136 -6.89 -1.78 10.53
CA LEU A 136 -7.95 -0.79 10.38
C LEU A 136 -9.32 -1.39 10.74
N SER A 137 -10.16 -0.58 11.38
CA SER A 137 -11.55 -0.93 11.65
C SER A 137 -12.36 -1.03 10.36
N TYR A 138 -13.48 -1.77 10.37
CA TYR A 138 -14.34 -1.91 9.18
C TYR A 138 -14.89 -0.56 8.70
N ARG A 139 -15.12 0.36 9.63
CA ARG A 139 -15.50 1.74 9.34
C ARG A 139 -14.40 2.50 8.60
N GLU A 140 -13.16 2.43 9.08
CA GLU A 140 -12.03 3.09 8.38
C GLU A 140 -11.79 2.46 7.01
N MET A 141 -11.89 1.13 6.90
CA MET A 141 -11.80 0.44 5.61
C MET A 141 -12.88 0.90 4.63
N ALA A 142 -14.12 1.06 5.10
CA ALA A 142 -15.23 1.60 4.34
C ALA A 142 -14.94 3.03 3.86
N ASP A 143 -14.42 3.88 4.74
CA ASP A 143 -14.02 5.26 4.42
C ASP A 143 -12.85 5.31 3.43
N VAL A 144 -11.88 4.39 3.51
CA VAL A 144 -10.77 4.29 2.57
C VAL A 144 -11.26 3.87 1.19
N LEU A 145 -12.12 2.85 1.12
CA LEU A 145 -12.52 2.20 -0.14
C LEU A 145 -13.79 2.79 -0.77
N GLY A 146 -14.50 3.68 -0.09
CA GLY A 146 -15.74 4.29 -0.57
C GLY A 146 -16.90 3.30 -0.69
N ILE A 147 -16.97 2.31 0.20
CA ILE A 147 -18.02 1.28 0.26
C ILE A 147 -18.69 1.27 1.62
N SER A 148 -19.80 0.54 1.79
CA SER A 148 -20.46 0.41 3.10
C SER A 148 -19.72 -0.54 4.04
N GLU A 149 -19.78 -0.28 5.33
CA GLU A 149 -19.16 -1.11 6.38
C GLU A 149 -19.67 -2.57 6.35
N ASN A 150 -20.97 -2.77 6.10
CA ASN A 150 -21.52 -4.11 5.92
C ASN A 150 -20.92 -4.84 4.71
N TYR A 151 -20.66 -4.10 3.61
CA TYR A 151 -20.04 -4.68 2.42
C TYR A 151 -18.56 -5.02 2.65
N VAL A 152 -17.84 -4.23 3.46
CA VAL A 152 -16.47 -4.56 3.92
C VAL A 152 -16.46 -5.94 4.58
N GLY A 153 -17.33 -6.18 5.57
CA GLY A 153 -17.33 -7.45 6.31
C GLY A 153 -17.55 -8.68 5.42
N VAL A 154 -18.55 -8.62 4.52
CA VAL A 154 -18.84 -9.72 3.59
C VAL A 154 -17.68 -9.95 2.61
N LYS A 155 -17.14 -8.86 2.04
CA LYS A 155 -16.11 -8.95 1.00
C LYS A 155 -14.74 -9.33 1.58
N LEU A 156 -14.38 -8.82 2.75
CA LEU A 156 -13.16 -9.19 3.46
C LEU A 156 -13.15 -10.68 3.82
N ASN A 157 -14.28 -11.23 4.26
CA ASN A 157 -14.37 -12.67 4.54
C ASN A 157 -14.05 -13.50 3.30
N ARG A 158 -14.65 -13.16 2.15
CA ARG A 158 -14.36 -13.81 0.86
C ARG A 158 -12.91 -13.64 0.43
N ALA A 159 -12.36 -12.43 0.54
CA ALA A 159 -10.98 -12.13 0.18
C ALA A 159 -9.99 -12.95 1.03
N ARG A 160 -10.23 -13.07 2.33
CA ARG A 160 -9.43 -13.92 3.24
C ARG A 160 -9.51 -15.40 2.89
N GLN A 161 -10.70 -15.90 2.52
CA GLN A 161 -10.85 -17.28 2.08
C GLN A 161 -10.04 -17.54 0.81
N ALA A 162 -10.15 -16.67 -0.19
CA ALA A 162 -9.38 -16.76 -1.42
C ALA A 162 -7.86 -16.71 -1.15
N LEU A 163 -7.41 -15.79 -0.28
CA LEU A 163 -6.00 -15.70 0.12
C LEU A 163 -5.50 -17.00 0.76
N ASN A 164 -6.29 -17.59 1.66
CA ASN A 164 -5.92 -18.83 2.34
C ASN A 164 -5.78 -20.01 1.35
N GLU A 165 -6.67 -20.11 0.36
CA GLU A 165 -6.58 -21.16 -0.66
C GLU A 165 -5.36 -20.96 -1.57
N LEU A 166 -5.02 -19.72 -1.93
CA LEU A 166 -3.81 -19.40 -2.69
C LEU A 166 -2.54 -19.77 -1.92
N MET A 167 -2.48 -19.46 -0.62
CA MET A 167 -1.33 -19.78 0.22
C MET A 167 -1.14 -21.30 0.42
N LYS A 168 -2.22 -22.09 0.50
CA LYS A 168 -2.14 -23.55 0.56
C LYS A 168 -1.65 -24.16 -0.77
N GLY A 169 -2.15 -23.66 -1.89
CA GLY A 169 -1.74 -24.13 -3.22
C GLY A 169 -0.25 -23.92 -3.52
N GLU A 170 0.37 -22.88 -2.95
CA GLU A 170 1.82 -22.66 -3.03
C GLU A 170 2.62 -23.56 -2.08
N SER A 171 2.02 -23.98 -0.96
CA SER A 171 2.65 -24.87 0.04
C SER A 171 2.79 -26.31 -0.46
N ASP A 172 1.87 -26.77 -1.32
CA ASP A 172 1.89 -28.13 -1.90
C ASP A 172 2.76 -28.25 -3.18
N GLY A 173 3.26 -27.12 -3.69
CA GLY A 173 4.03 -27.02 -4.94
C GLY A 173 5.53 -26.78 -4.79
N SER A 174 6.06 -26.78 -3.55
CA SER A 174 7.50 -26.59 -3.24
C SER A 174 8.18 -27.85 -2.71
#